data_AF-A0A7W4D7E1-F1
#
_entry.id   AF-A0A7W4D7E1-F1
#
_cell.length_a   1.000
_cell.length_b   1.000
_cell.length_c   1.000
_cell.angle_alpha   90.00
_cell.angle_beta   90.00
_cell.angle_gamma   90.00
#
_symmetry.space_group_name_H-M   'P 1'
#
loop_
_entity.id
_entity.type
_entity.pdbx_description
1 polymer ?
#
loop_
_entity_poly.entity_id
_entity_poly.type
_entity_poly.pdbx_seq_one_letter_code
_entity_poly.pdbx_strand_id
1 'polypeptide(L)'
;MAGRTRKSVLELDAGAGSMPGLAMAATTPLADFEAKETNREGLAELDRMTEASNRLTRAQKDRERIIPRDASGPANAATKMRVPEFDEIRTPVSGRQMKARSKLKRATQRRWTQAQYRAIQEAMSSAESWQQLTDQLSAAQGDTDLLPARALQSVQRIDRSIRQYEERNDRQHLVYANVQLPEGFDASKLENYPAVHLDRWTAGSHNLHELSKPGQTDNNTYVIELATRRGMYLGQSDGGSDTAHLLPRGMSFTVEKVYEARWKGPDGHTGTRRVIRLQEIHQEG
;
A
#
# COMPACT_ATOMS: atom_id res chain seq x y z
N MET A 1 -15.79 24.08 23.11
CA MET A 1 -16.51 23.73 21.87
C MET A 1 -16.95 22.29 21.98
N ALA A 2 -18.24 22.00 21.84
CA ALA A 2 -18.79 20.66 22.03
C ALA A 2 -18.18 19.68 21.02
N GLY A 3 -17.34 18.77 21.52
CA GLY A 3 -16.78 17.69 20.72
C GLY A 3 -17.92 16.80 20.25
N ARG A 4 -18.23 16.85 18.96
CA ARG A 4 -19.03 15.79 18.33
C ARG A 4 -18.23 14.51 18.50
N THR A 5 -18.67 13.64 19.41
CA THR A 5 -18.14 12.29 19.56
C THR A 5 -18.30 11.60 18.21
N ARG A 6 -17.18 11.32 17.55
CA ARG A 6 -17.17 10.69 16.23
C ARG A 6 -17.81 9.30 16.39
N LYS A 7 -18.92 9.02 15.69
CA LYS A 7 -19.62 7.72 15.81
C LYS A 7 -18.99 6.63 14.95
N SER A 8 -18.22 7.00 13.94
CA SER A 8 -17.58 6.10 13.00
C SER A 8 -16.34 6.72 12.35
N VAL A 9 -15.45 5.86 11.88
CA VAL A 9 -14.17 6.20 11.23
C VAL A 9 -14.19 5.63 9.82
N LEU A 10 -13.69 6.38 8.84
CA LEU A 10 -13.47 5.89 7.48
C LEU A 10 -12.11 5.16 7.41
N GLU A 11 -12.13 3.87 7.09
CA GLU A 11 -10.94 3.08 6.81
C GLU A 11 -10.76 2.98 5.28
N LEU A 12 -9.59 3.37 4.77
CA LEU A 12 -9.35 3.51 3.32
C LEU A 12 -9.31 2.18 2.56
N ASP A 13 -9.05 1.09 3.25
CA ASP A 13 -8.98 -0.26 2.69
C ASP A 13 -9.79 -1.26 3.54
N ALA A 14 -10.95 -0.89 4.05
CA ALA A 14 -11.82 -1.86 4.76
C ALA A 14 -12.99 -2.38 3.92
N GLY A 15 -13.26 -1.79 2.75
CA GLY A 15 -14.40 -2.12 1.90
C GLY A 15 -14.25 -3.43 1.13
N ALA A 16 -15.39 -4.13 1.00
CA ALA A 16 -15.54 -5.30 0.14
C ALA A 16 -15.50 -4.92 -1.34
N GLY A 17 -15.16 -5.87 -2.22
CA GLY A 17 -15.09 -5.65 -3.67
C GLY A 17 -13.86 -4.88 -4.13
N SER A 18 -12.83 -4.81 -3.28
CA SER A 18 -11.53 -4.24 -3.67
C SER A 18 -10.92 -5.08 -4.80
N MET A 19 -10.27 -4.41 -5.74
CA MET A 19 -9.60 -5.04 -6.88
C MET A 19 -8.15 -4.54 -6.96
N PRO A 20 -7.25 -5.22 -7.68
CA PRO A 20 -5.91 -4.69 -7.93
C PRO A 20 -6.01 -3.30 -8.59
N GLY A 21 -5.50 -2.29 -7.91
CA GLY A 21 -5.50 -0.90 -8.37
C GLY A 21 -6.71 -0.06 -7.96
N LEU A 22 -7.69 -0.61 -7.23
CA LEU A 22 -8.81 0.13 -6.64
C LEU A 22 -9.15 -0.43 -5.25
N ALA A 23 -8.75 0.30 -4.21
CA ALA A 23 -9.19 0.02 -2.84
C ALA A 23 -10.61 0.56 -2.62
N MET A 24 -11.42 -0.18 -1.87
CA MET A 24 -12.72 0.29 -1.41
C MET A 24 -12.59 0.73 0.06
N ALA A 25 -12.97 1.97 0.36
CA ALA A 25 -13.05 2.44 1.73
C ALA A 25 -14.39 2.04 2.36
N ALA A 26 -14.40 1.86 3.69
CA ALA A 26 -15.62 1.59 4.43
C ALA A 26 -15.70 2.43 5.72
N THR A 27 -16.93 2.73 6.13
CA THR A 27 -17.19 3.39 7.41
C THR A 27 -17.36 2.32 8.47
N THR A 28 -16.52 2.39 9.50
CA THR A 28 -16.47 1.45 10.62
C THR A 28 -16.94 2.14 11.90
N PRO A 29 -17.81 1.53 12.72
CA PRO A 29 -18.17 2.08 14.01
C PRO A 29 -16.92 2.41 14.85
N LEU A 30 -16.96 3.51 15.62
CA LEU A 30 -15.79 3.94 16.39
C LEU A 30 -15.30 2.84 17.35
N ALA A 31 -16.22 2.14 18.02
CA ALA A 31 -15.87 1.05 18.94
C ALA A 31 -15.12 -0.10 18.23
N ASP A 32 -15.53 -0.46 17.01
CA ASP A 32 -14.86 -1.51 16.23
C ASP A 32 -13.48 -1.03 15.76
N PHE A 33 -13.35 0.25 15.41
CA PHE A 33 -12.07 0.86 15.07
C PHE A 33 -11.10 0.88 16.26
N GLU A 34 -11.58 1.26 17.45
CA GLU A 34 -10.79 1.25 18.70
C GLU A 34 -10.37 -0.19 19.10
N ALA A 35 -11.24 -1.18 18.89
CA ALA A 35 -10.91 -2.58 19.08
C ALA A 35 -9.82 -3.04 18.10
N LYS A 36 -9.88 -2.61 16.84
CA LYS A 36 -8.83 -2.87 15.85
C LYS A 36 -7.51 -2.19 16.22
N GLU A 37 -7.53 -0.96 16.72
CA GLU A 37 -6.32 -0.27 17.21
C GLU A 37 -5.65 -1.07 18.33
N THR A 38 -6.44 -1.52 19.31
CA THR A 38 -5.96 -2.38 20.40
C THR A 38 -5.38 -3.69 19.85
N ASN A 39 -6.02 -4.28 18.83
CA ASN A 39 -5.50 -5.49 18.18
C ASN A 39 -4.16 -5.21 17.47
N ARG A 40 -4.05 -4.11 16.70
CA ARG A 40 -2.80 -3.71 16.02
C ARG A 40 -1.64 -3.56 17.03
N GLU A 41 -1.89 -2.95 18.18
CA GLU A 41 -0.91 -2.84 19.27
C GLU A 41 -0.50 -4.22 19.81
N GLY A 42 -1.46 -5.11 20.05
CA GLY A 42 -1.21 -6.48 20.49
C GLY A 42 -0.38 -7.30 19.48
N LEU A 43 -0.73 -7.24 18.19
CA LEU A 43 0.04 -7.90 17.12
C LEU A 43 1.45 -7.33 17.01
N ALA A 44 1.61 -6.01 17.15
CA ALA A 44 2.92 -5.37 17.17
C ALA A 44 3.77 -5.82 18.37
N GLU A 45 3.15 -6.05 19.55
CA GLU A 45 3.84 -6.60 20.71
C GLU A 45 4.28 -8.06 20.49
N LEU A 46 3.42 -8.90 19.91
CA LEU A 46 3.78 -10.28 19.55
C LEU A 46 4.96 -10.32 18.56
N ASP A 47 4.98 -9.41 17.59
CA ASP A 47 6.10 -9.26 16.67
C ASP A 47 7.38 -8.81 17.38
N ARG A 48 7.30 -7.89 18.35
CA ARG A 48 8.45 -7.48 19.20
C ARG A 48 8.97 -8.65 20.04
N MET A 49 8.08 -9.44 20.66
CA MET A 49 8.45 -10.64 21.41
C MET A 49 9.15 -11.68 20.52
N THR A 50 8.63 -11.88 19.30
CA THR A 50 9.23 -12.76 18.30
C THR A 50 10.64 -12.30 17.94
N GLU A 51 10.83 -10.99 17.74
CA GLU A 51 12.15 -10.41 17.46
C GLU A 51 13.12 -10.47 18.65
N ALA A 52 12.63 -10.32 19.87
CA ALA A 52 13.45 -10.41 21.09
C ALA A 52 13.86 -11.87 21.42
N SER A 53 13.15 -12.87 20.91
CA SER A 53 13.44 -14.28 21.19
C SER A 53 14.83 -14.70 20.71
N ASN A 54 15.66 -15.21 21.62
CA ASN A 54 16.96 -15.78 21.31
C ASN A 54 16.89 -17.24 20.82
N ARG A 55 15.70 -17.87 20.89
CA ARG A 55 15.47 -19.26 20.48
C ARG A 55 15.16 -19.40 18.99
N LEU A 56 14.78 -18.31 18.34
CA LEU A 56 14.41 -18.29 16.92
C LEU A 56 15.56 -17.76 16.08
N THR A 57 15.88 -18.49 15.01
CA THR A 57 16.74 -17.97 13.94
C THR A 57 16.06 -16.81 13.21
N ARG A 58 16.82 -15.99 12.47
CA ARG A 58 16.24 -14.89 11.66
C ARG A 58 15.15 -15.38 10.71
N ALA A 59 15.37 -16.53 10.07
CA ALA A 59 14.40 -17.12 9.15
C ALA A 59 13.12 -17.58 9.85
N GLN A 60 13.21 -18.05 11.09
CA GLN A 60 12.03 -18.40 11.90
C GLN A 60 11.30 -17.13 12.35
N LYS A 61 12.00 -16.10 12.82
CA LYS A 61 11.39 -14.81 13.18
C LYS A 61 10.61 -14.20 12.01
N ASP A 62 11.21 -14.21 10.82
CA ASP A 62 10.53 -13.72 9.61
C ASP A 62 9.32 -14.57 9.20
N ARG A 63 9.24 -15.84 9.64
CA ARG A 63 8.11 -16.75 9.36
C ARG A 63 6.96 -16.58 10.36
N GLU A 64 7.28 -16.43 11.64
CA GLU A 64 6.31 -16.30 12.74
C GLU A 64 5.76 -14.87 12.86
N ARG A 65 6.34 -13.91 12.13
CA ARG A 65 5.92 -12.52 12.13
C ARG A 65 4.54 -12.34 11.50
N ILE A 66 3.69 -11.61 12.20
CA ILE A 66 2.30 -11.34 11.81
C ILE A 66 2.24 -10.17 10.84
N ILE A 67 2.93 -9.06 11.11
CA ILE A 67 2.89 -7.86 10.24
C ILE A 67 4.23 -7.68 9.51
N PRO A 68 4.24 -7.50 8.17
CA PRO A 68 5.47 -7.30 7.43
C PRO A 68 6.21 -6.05 7.92
N ARG A 69 7.46 -6.24 8.36
CA ARG A 69 8.34 -5.14 8.77
C ARG A 69 8.86 -4.39 7.54
N ASP A 70 9.26 -3.13 7.72
CA ASP A 70 10.08 -2.46 6.71
C ASP A 70 11.44 -3.15 6.57
N ALA A 71 11.67 -3.80 5.43
CA ALA A 71 12.95 -4.42 5.12
C ALA A 71 13.85 -3.55 4.24
N SER A 72 13.45 -2.30 3.97
CA SER A 72 14.21 -1.36 3.16
C SER A 72 15.61 -1.15 3.74
N GLY A 73 16.63 -1.23 2.87
CA GLY A 73 18.00 -0.90 3.27
C GLY A 73 18.16 0.57 3.67
N PRO A 74 19.37 1.00 4.11
CA PRO A 74 19.64 2.39 4.44
C PRO A 74 19.32 3.33 3.27
N ALA A 75 18.82 4.53 3.59
CA ALA A 75 18.43 5.49 2.58
C ALA A 75 19.63 6.00 1.78
N ASN A 76 19.61 5.78 0.46
CA ASN A 76 20.61 6.36 -0.43
C ASN A 76 20.17 7.79 -0.81
N ALA A 77 20.90 8.78 -0.30
CA ALA A 77 20.64 10.20 -0.52
C ALA A 77 20.54 10.57 -2.02
N ALA A 78 21.34 9.94 -2.89
CA ALA A 78 21.32 10.17 -4.33
C ALA A 78 20.03 9.66 -5.01
N THR A 79 19.26 8.83 -4.32
CA THR A 79 17.99 8.26 -4.81
C THR A 79 16.78 8.67 -3.97
N LYS A 80 17.00 9.61 -3.04
CA LYS A 80 15.92 10.28 -2.31
C LYS A 80 15.12 11.09 -3.33
N MET A 81 13.81 10.87 -3.33
CA MET A 81 12.91 11.60 -4.21
C MET A 81 12.36 12.80 -3.43
N ARG A 82 12.21 13.95 -4.09
CA ARG A 82 11.46 15.07 -3.52
C ARG A 82 9.98 14.75 -3.66
N VAL A 83 9.22 14.92 -2.58
CA VAL A 83 7.75 14.90 -2.64
C VAL A 83 7.30 16.15 -3.40
N PRO A 84 6.49 16.04 -4.47
CA PRO A 84 6.02 17.21 -5.21
C PRO A 84 5.27 18.20 -4.30
N GLU A 85 5.36 19.49 -4.60
CA GLU A 85 4.52 20.48 -3.89
C GLU A 85 3.04 20.27 -4.25
N PHE A 86 2.12 20.85 -3.48
CA PHE A 86 0.69 20.63 -3.70
C PHE A 86 0.22 21.12 -5.08
N ASP A 87 0.72 22.26 -5.55
CA ASP A 87 0.35 22.90 -6.82
C ASP A 87 1.16 22.40 -8.04
N GLU A 88 2.21 21.60 -7.80
CA GLU A 88 3.10 21.09 -8.84
C GLU A 88 2.39 20.15 -9.83
N ILE A 89 2.81 20.11 -11.09
CA ILE A 89 2.23 19.16 -12.06
C ILE A 89 2.92 17.81 -11.93
N ARG A 90 2.15 16.74 -11.69
CA ARG A 90 2.66 15.38 -11.62
C ARG A 90 3.02 14.92 -13.03
N THR A 91 4.31 14.68 -13.25
CA THR A 91 4.84 14.25 -14.55
C THR A 91 5.25 12.78 -14.49
N PRO A 92 5.30 12.09 -15.64
CA PRO A 92 5.67 10.68 -15.67
C PRO A 92 7.10 10.47 -15.19
N VAL A 93 7.35 9.38 -14.47
CA VAL A 93 8.71 8.95 -14.15
C VAL A 93 9.50 8.72 -15.44
N SER A 94 10.79 9.05 -15.39
CA SER A 94 11.65 8.91 -16.56
C SER A 94 11.85 7.43 -16.96
N GLY A 95 12.06 7.17 -18.25
CA GLY A 95 12.41 5.83 -18.72
C GLY A 95 13.68 5.26 -18.06
N ARG A 96 14.61 6.13 -17.63
CA ARG A 96 15.78 5.73 -16.83
C ARG A 96 15.38 5.18 -15.46
N GLN A 97 14.45 5.83 -14.77
CA GLN A 97 13.91 5.36 -13.48
C GLN A 97 13.16 4.03 -13.65
N MET A 98 12.35 3.90 -14.69
CA MET A 98 11.63 2.66 -15.02
C MET A 98 12.61 1.50 -15.30
N LYS A 99 13.62 1.72 -16.15
CA LYS A 99 14.67 0.72 -16.43
C LYS A 99 15.41 0.29 -15.17
N ALA A 100 15.74 1.22 -14.27
CA ALA A 100 16.40 0.90 -13.00
C ALA A 100 15.51 0.03 -12.09
N ARG A 101 14.23 0.38 -11.95
CA ARG A 101 13.24 -0.39 -11.17
C ARG A 101 13.01 -1.77 -11.77
N SER A 102 12.83 -1.87 -13.09
CA SER A 102 12.71 -3.15 -13.80
C SER A 102 13.96 -4.03 -13.70
N LYS A 103 15.16 -3.44 -13.67
CA LYS A 103 16.40 -4.18 -13.41
C LYS A 103 16.38 -4.81 -12.01
N LEU A 104 16.02 -4.03 -10.99
CA LEU A 104 15.88 -4.52 -9.60
C LEU A 104 14.80 -5.60 -9.51
N LYS A 105 13.61 -5.34 -10.04
CA LYS A 105 12.50 -6.32 -10.12
C LYS A 105 12.97 -7.65 -10.69
N ARG A 106 13.57 -7.66 -11.88
CA ARG A 106 14.05 -8.88 -12.54
C ARG A 106 15.15 -9.58 -11.73
N ALA A 107 16.08 -8.84 -11.13
CA ALA A 107 17.13 -9.40 -10.31
C ALA A 107 16.60 -10.05 -9.02
N THR A 108 15.50 -9.54 -8.47
CA THR A 108 14.80 -10.11 -7.31
C THR A 108 13.95 -11.32 -7.72
N GLN A 109 13.16 -11.21 -8.79
CA GLN A 109 12.31 -12.29 -9.30
C GLN A 109 13.08 -13.56 -9.67
N ARG A 110 14.33 -13.45 -10.13
CA ARG A 110 15.21 -14.61 -10.40
C ARG A 110 15.52 -15.45 -9.17
N ARG A 111 15.30 -14.93 -7.96
CA ARG A 111 15.51 -15.64 -6.69
C ARG A 111 14.21 -16.20 -6.10
N TRP A 112 13.08 -15.92 -6.73
CA TRP A 112 11.80 -16.42 -6.26
C TRP A 112 11.64 -17.90 -6.55
N THR A 113 10.97 -18.57 -5.63
CA THR A 113 10.41 -19.89 -5.91
C THR A 113 9.27 -19.77 -6.93
N GLN A 114 8.99 -20.84 -7.66
CA GLN A 114 7.83 -20.88 -8.57
C GLN A 114 6.51 -20.58 -7.83
N ALA A 115 6.41 -20.98 -6.55
CA ALA A 115 5.24 -20.73 -5.71
C ALA A 115 5.05 -19.23 -5.40
N GLN A 116 6.14 -18.49 -5.15
CA GLN A 116 6.08 -17.03 -4.98
C GLN A 116 5.62 -16.33 -6.26
N TYR A 117 6.19 -16.72 -7.40
CA TYR A 117 5.80 -16.16 -8.69
C TYR A 117 4.30 -16.39 -8.97
N ARG A 118 3.81 -17.63 -8.76
CA ARG A 118 2.39 -17.95 -8.95
C ARG A 118 1.49 -17.17 -8.00
N ALA A 119 1.84 -17.02 -6.73
CA ALA A 119 1.04 -16.28 -5.76
C ALA A 119 0.88 -14.81 -6.16
N ILE A 120 1.97 -14.14 -6.58
CA ILE A 120 1.91 -12.76 -7.08
C ILE A 120 1.09 -12.66 -8.37
N GLN A 121 1.31 -13.58 -9.33
CA GLN A 121 0.55 -13.57 -10.58
C GLN A 121 -0.95 -13.76 -10.32
N GLU A 122 -1.34 -14.77 -9.54
CA GLU A 122 -2.73 -15.06 -9.19
C GLU A 122 -3.40 -13.86 -8.50
N ALA A 123 -2.75 -13.25 -7.51
CA ALA A 123 -3.28 -12.07 -6.84
C ALA A 123 -3.43 -10.86 -7.77
N MET A 124 -2.46 -10.62 -8.65
CA MET A 124 -2.45 -9.41 -9.49
C MET A 124 -3.25 -9.54 -10.79
N SER A 125 -3.51 -10.76 -11.28
CA SER A 125 -4.21 -11.00 -12.54
C SER A 125 -5.68 -11.38 -12.39
N SER A 126 -6.16 -11.65 -11.17
CA SER A 126 -7.52 -12.10 -10.89
C SER A 126 -8.17 -11.21 -9.83
N ALA A 127 -9.22 -10.47 -10.23
CA ALA A 127 -9.99 -9.64 -9.32
C ALA A 127 -10.64 -10.47 -8.20
N GLU A 128 -11.14 -11.66 -8.54
CA GLU A 128 -11.74 -12.59 -7.58
C GLU A 128 -10.71 -13.07 -6.55
N SER A 129 -9.52 -13.47 -7.00
CA SER A 129 -8.46 -13.95 -6.11
C SER A 129 -7.94 -12.85 -5.19
N TRP A 130 -7.77 -11.63 -5.73
CA TRP A 130 -7.43 -10.46 -4.93
C TRP A 130 -8.49 -10.20 -3.87
N GLN A 131 -9.76 -10.07 -4.29
CA GLN A 131 -10.88 -9.80 -3.41
C GLN A 131 -10.95 -10.83 -2.28
N GLN A 132 -10.89 -12.13 -2.62
CA GLN A 132 -10.93 -13.21 -1.64
C GLN A 132 -9.82 -13.07 -0.58
N LEU A 133 -8.58 -12.81 -0.99
CA LEU A 133 -7.46 -12.64 -0.06
C LEU A 133 -7.61 -11.38 0.79
N THR A 134 -8.03 -10.26 0.20
CA THR A 134 -8.22 -9.01 0.92
C THR A 134 -9.39 -9.07 1.90
N ASP A 135 -10.47 -9.76 1.56
CA ASP A 135 -11.63 -9.94 2.44
C ASP A 135 -11.27 -10.87 3.61
N GLN A 136 -10.47 -11.91 3.38
CA GLN A 136 -9.94 -12.77 4.44
C GLN A 136 -9.01 -12.00 5.39
N LEU A 137 -8.13 -11.15 4.86
CA LEU A 137 -7.27 -10.28 5.68
C LEU A 137 -8.10 -9.28 6.51
N SER A 138 -9.15 -8.69 5.92
CA SER A 138 -10.08 -7.80 6.65
C SER A 138 -10.79 -8.53 7.79
N ALA A 139 -11.31 -9.74 7.52
CA ALA A 139 -12.03 -10.55 8.50
C ALA A 139 -11.11 -10.98 9.66
N ALA A 140 -9.85 -11.27 9.35
CA ALA A 140 -8.82 -11.62 10.32
C ALA A 140 -8.20 -10.40 11.03
N GLN A 141 -8.60 -9.17 10.66
CA GLN A 141 -8.00 -7.93 11.18
C GLN A 141 -6.46 -7.91 11.08
N GLY A 142 -5.91 -8.50 10.02
CA GLY A 142 -4.47 -8.62 9.81
C GLY A 142 -3.76 -9.73 10.60
N ASP A 143 -4.46 -10.43 11.51
CA ASP A 143 -3.93 -11.60 12.22
C ASP A 143 -3.85 -12.81 11.29
N THR A 144 -2.63 -13.15 10.88
CA THR A 144 -2.39 -14.25 9.94
C THR A 144 -2.75 -15.62 10.50
N ASP A 145 -2.80 -15.78 11.83
CA ASP A 145 -3.09 -17.08 12.46
C ASP A 145 -4.57 -17.47 12.33
N LEU A 146 -5.44 -16.49 12.11
CA LEU A 146 -6.87 -16.70 11.85
C LEU A 146 -7.16 -17.05 10.39
N LEU A 147 -6.15 -17.02 9.50
CA LEU A 147 -6.34 -17.29 8.09
C LEU A 147 -6.45 -18.80 7.80
N PRO A 148 -7.31 -19.21 6.85
CA PRO A 148 -7.27 -20.57 6.32
C PRO A 148 -5.89 -20.89 5.75
N ALA A 149 -5.43 -22.14 5.90
CA ALA A 149 -4.06 -22.55 5.53
C ALA A 149 -3.65 -22.17 4.09
N ARG A 150 -4.57 -22.25 3.12
CA ARG A 150 -4.31 -21.83 1.73
C ARG A 150 -4.07 -20.32 1.62
N ALA A 151 -4.91 -19.53 2.30
CA ALA A 151 -4.80 -18.07 2.33
C ALA A 151 -3.50 -17.63 3.00
N LEU A 152 -3.20 -18.21 4.17
CA LEU A 152 -1.96 -17.99 4.90
C LEU A 152 -0.72 -18.22 4.02
N GLN A 153 -0.67 -19.34 3.29
CA GLN A 153 0.44 -19.63 2.39
C GLN A 153 0.59 -18.58 1.28
N SER A 154 -0.51 -18.13 0.69
CA SER A 154 -0.48 -17.07 -0.34
C SER A 154 -0.01 -15.75 0.25
N VAL A 155 -0.55 -15.33 1.40
CA VAL A 155 -0.15 -14.11 2.12
C VAL A 155 1.34 -14.12 2.43
N GLN A 156 1.85 -15.19 3.04
CA GLN A 156 3.27 -15.32 3.36
C GLN A 156 4.17 -15.30 2.12
N ARG A 157 3.72 -15.85 0.98
CA ARG A 157 4.47 -15.82 -0.28
C ARG A 157 4.52 -14.42 -0.88
N ILE A 158 3.41 -13.68 -0.84
CA ILE A 158 3.33 -12.30 -1.32
C ILE A 158 4.20 -11.39 -0.45
N ASP A 159 4.01 -11.43 0.87
CA ASP A 159 4.77 -10.64 1.84
C ASP A 159 6.27 -10.89 1.72
N ARG A 160 6.69 -12.16 1.62
CA ARG A 160 8.11 -12.52 1.41
C ARG A 160 8.65 -11.99 0.08
N SER A 161 7.83 -11.94 -0.97
CA SER A 161 8.25 -11.43 -2.28
C SER A 161 8.45 -9.92 -2.26
N ILE A 162 7.55 -9.18 -1.58
CA ILE A 162 7.70 -7.74 -1.34
C ILE A 162 8.96 -7.47 -0.52
N ARG A 163 9.13 -8.17 0.61
CA ARG A 163 10.30 -8.05 1.48
C ARG A 163 11.62 -8.25 0.73
N GLN A 164 11.74 -9.30 -0.08
CA GLN A 164 12.95 -9.56 -0.87
C GLN A 164 13.26 -8.45 -1.89
N TYR A 165 12.24 -7.72 -2.35
CA TYR A 165 12.43 -6.53 -3.16
C TYR A 165 12.92 -5.35 -2.31
N GLU A 166 12.27 -5.09 -1.18
CA GLU A 166 12.60 -4.01 -0.24
C GLU A 166 14.05 -4.09 0.27
N GLU A 167 14.51 -5.29 0.64
CA GLU A 167 15.90 -5.54 1.10
C GLU A 167 16.98 -5.03 0.13
N ARG A 168 16.63 -4.94 -1.15
CA ARG A 168 17.53 -4.54 -2.23
C ARG A 168 17.14 -3.18 -2.82
N ASN A 169 16.05 -2.59 -2.32
CA ASN A 169 15.61 -1.28 -2.74
C ASN A 169 16.41 -0.21 -2.01
N ASP A 170 17.19 0.54 -2.78
CA ASP A 170 17.91 1.71 -2.30
C ASP A 170 17.11 3.01 -2.47
N ARG A 171 15.97 2.99 -3.19
CA ARG A 171 15.27 4.18 -3.70
C ARG A 171 14.02 4.53 -2.92
N GLN A 172 13.68 5.82 -2.92
CA GLN A 172 12.33 6.23 -2.54
C GLN A 172 11.36 6.05 -3.71
N HIS A 173 10.10 5.80 -3.37
CA HIS A 173 8.97 5.63 -4.25
C HIS A 173 7.95 6.73 -3.95
N LEU A 174 7.41 7.31 -5.01
CA LEU A 174 6.19 8.09 -4.95
C LEU A 174 5.13 7.22 -5.59
N VAL A 175 4.17 6.78 -4.80
CA VAL A 175 3.15 5.81 -5.21
C VAL A 175 1.79 6.47 -5.17
N TYR A 176 1.03 6.21 -6.21
CA TYR A 176 -0.36 6.60 -6.36
C TYR A 176 -1.23 5.36 -6.31
N ALA A 177 -2.35 5.39 -5.57
CA ALA A 177 -3.32 4.29 -5.57
C ALA A 177 -4.75 4.84 -5.56
N ASN A 178 -5.67 4.27 -6.35
CA ASN A 178 -7.07 4.70 -6.30
C ASN A 178 -7.74 4.13 -5.05
N VAL A 179 -8.55 4.98 -4.40
CA VAL A 179 -9.45 4.59 -3.33
C VAL A 179 -10.85 5.13 -3.63
N GLN A 180 -11.85 4.27 -3.54
CA GLN A 180 -13.24 4.64 -3.65
C GLN A 180 -13.80 4.96 -2.27
N LEU A 181 -14.27 6.19 -2.07
CA LEU A 181 -14.94 6.57 -0.82
C LEU A 181 -16.44 6.27 -0.88
N PRO A 182 -17.10 6.04 0.28
CA PRO A 182 -18.55 5.97 0.34
C PRO A 182 -19.18 7.23 -0.25
N GLU A 183 -20.34 7.05 -0.89
CA GLU A 183 -21.04 8.17 -1.51
C GLU A 183 -21.36 9.29 -0.51
N GLY A 184 -21.07 10.53 -0.90
CA GLY A 184 -21.29 11.71 -0.06
C GLY A 184 -20.30 11.87 1.10
N PHE A 185 -19.28 11.01 1.22
CA PHE A 185 -18.23 11.21 2.21
C PHE A 185 -17.36 12.42 1.87
N ASP A 186 -17.25 13.34 2.82
CA ASP A 186 -16.36 14.49 2.74
C ASP A 186 -14.93 14.10 3.14
N ALA A 187 -14.07 13.92 2.13
CA ALA A 187 -12.69 13.50 2.31
C ALA A 187 -11.86 14.45 3.18
N SER A 188 -12.19 15.75 3.25
CA SER A 188 -11.46 16.71 4.09
C SER A 188 -11.49 16.36 5.58
N LYS A 189 -12.49 15.57 6.02
CA LYS A 189 -12.58 15.06 7.38
C LYS A 189 -11.41 14.16 7.76
N LEU A 190 -10.77 13.51 6.78
CA LEU A 190 -9.61 12.63 6.98
C LEU A 190 -8.40 13.39 7.53
N GLU A 191 -8.25 14.69 7.26
CA GLU A 191 -7.17 15.52 7.81
C GLU A 191 -7.22 15.63 9.34
N ASN A 192 -8.38 15.35 9.94
CA ASN A 192 -8.58 15.35 11.39
C ASN A 192 -8.51 13.92 11.98
N TYR A 193 -8.01 12.94 11.24
CA TYR A 193 -7.84 11.58 11.74
C TYR A 193 -6.46 11.49 12.41
N PRO A 194 -6.35 10.84 13.59
CA PRO A 194 -5.05 10.67 14.24
C PRO A 194 -4.13 9.79 13.40
N ALA A 195 -4.71 8.77 12.76
CA ALA A 195 -4.02 7.89 11.82
C ALA A 195 -5.02 7.31 10.81
N VAL A 196 -4.46 6.85 9.70
CA VAL A 196 -5.11 6.01 8.70
C VAL A 196 -4.24 4.79 8.48
N HIS A 197 -4.85 3.61 8.47
CA HIS A 197 -4.16 2.34 8.31
C HIS A 197 -4.49 1.73 6.94
N LEU A 198 -3.49 1.10 6.34
CA LEU A 198 -3.63 0.22 5.19
C LEU A 198 -3.27 -1.19 5.68
N ASP A 199 -4.28 -1.90 6.17
CA ASP A 199 -4.12 -3.24 6.77
C ASP A 199 -3.98 -4.36 5.73
N ARG A 200 -4.21 -4.04 4.45
CA ARG A 200 -4.10 -4.95 3.30
C ARG A 200 -3.04 -4.45 2.33
N TRP A 201 -2.70 -5.28 1.34
CA TRP A 201 -1.84 -4.80 0.25
C TRP A 201 -2.54 -3.71 -0.55
N THR A 202 -1.79 -2.69 -0.94
CA THR A 202 -2.29 -1.60 -1.78
C THR A 202 -1.58 -1.63 -3.12
N ALA A 203 -2.32 -1.91 -4.18
CA ALA A 203 -1.82 -1.85 -5.55
C ALA A 203 -1.95 -0.43 -6.10
N GLY A 204 -0.88 0.07 -6.71
CA GLY A 204 -0.77 1.43 -7.21
C GLY A 204 0.17 1.55 -8.40
N SER A 205 0.55 2.77 -8.76
CA SER A 205 1.49 3.10 -9.83
C SER A 205 2.44 4.23 -9.41
N HIS A 206 3.56 4.42 -10.14
CA HIS A 206 4.45 5.59 -9.93
C HIS A 206 3.95 6.83 -10.68
N ASN A 207 2.94 6.69 -11.54
CA ASN A 207 2.43 7.75 -12.38
C ASN A 207 0.93 7.98 -12.18
N LEU A 208 0.56 9.20 -11.75
CA LEU A 208 -0.83 9.59 -11.50
C LEU A 208 -1.73 9.44 -12.74
N HIS A 209 -1.21 9.67 -13.95
CA HIS A 209 -1.99 9.56 -15.19
C HIS A 209 -2.44 8.11 -15.48
N GLU A 210 -1.72 7.10 -15.00
CA GLU A 210 -2.09 5.68 -15.20
C GLU A 210 -3.39 5.31 -14.48
N LEU A 211 -3.72 6.04 -13.40
CA LEU A 211 -4.92 5.86 -12.59
C LEU A 211 -6.09 6.76 -13.03
N SER A 212 -5.88 7.58 -14.06
CA SER A 212 -6.79 8.66 -14.46
C SER A 212 -7.49 8.37 -15.79
N LYS A 213 -7.66 7.08 -16.13
CA LYS A 213 -8.25 6.67 -17.41
C LYS A 213 -9.75 7.03 -17.45
N PRO A 214 -10.26 7.60 -18.57
CA PRO A 214 -11.68 7.89 -18.74
C PRO A 214 -12.55 6.66 -18.46
N GLY A 215 -13.62 6.83 -17.67
CA GLY A 215 -14.52 5.74 -17.27
C GLY A 215 -14.05 4.89 -16.08
N GLN A 216 -12.85 5.11 -15.55
CA GLN A 216 -12.33 4.42 -14.35
C GLN A 216 -12.31 5.30 -13.10
N THR A 217 -12.80 6.54 -13.21
CA THR A 217 -12.80 7.51 -12.12
C THR A 217 -14.19 8.11 -11.97
N ASP A 218 -14.87 7.81 -10.87
CA ASP A 218 -16.16 8.41 -10.55
C ASP A 218 -15.99 9.63 -9.62
N ASN A 219 -17.12 10.26 -9.27
CA ASN A 219 -17.15 11.43 -8.40
C ASN A 219 -16.76 11.14 -6.95
N ASN A 220 -16.46 9.91 -6.53
CA ASN A 220 -16.03 9.55 -5.17
C ASN A 220 -14.72 8.71 -5.16
N THR A 221 -14.08 8.49 -6.31
CA THR A 221 -12.72 7.96 -6.39
C THR A 221 -11.71 9.07 -6.11
N TYR A 222 -10.86 8.85 -5.11
CA TYR A 222 -9.69 9.66 -4.76
C TYR A 222 -8.42 8.89 -5.09
N VAL A 223 -7.29 9.60 -5.12
CA VAL A 223 -5.97 8.99 -5.23
C VAL A 223 -5.20 9.18 -3.93
N ILE A 224 -4.71 8.11 -3.35
CA ILE A 224 -3.70 8.17 -2.29
C ILE A 224 -2.37 8.54 -2.95
N GLU A 225 -1.73 9.62 -2.50
CA GLU A 225 -0.34 9.96 -2.86
C GLU A 225 0.54 9.77 -1.64
N LEU A 226 1.54 8.89 -1.73
CA LEU A 226 2.46 8.65 -0.62
C LEU A 226 3.90 8.49 -1.09
N ALA A 227 4.82 8.96 -0.27
CA ALA A 227 6.25 8.77 -0.46
C ALA A 227 6.76 7.73 0.54
N THR A 228 7.24 6.59 0.05
CA THR A 228 7.72 5.48 0.89
C THR A 228 8.94 4.81 0.27
N ARG A 229 9.68 4.02 1.04
CA ARG A 229 10.70 3.10 0.52
C ARG A 229 10.17 1.68 0.35
N ARG A 230 8.96 1.44 0.85
CA ARG A 230 8.33 0.13 0.93
C ARG A 230 7.61 -0.26 -0.36
N GLY A 231 7.37 -1.56 -0.49
CA GLY A 231 6.68 -2.14 -1.62
C GLY A 231 7.58 -2.52 -2.79
N MET A 232 6.95 -3.17 -3.75
CA MET A 232 7.60 -3.83 -4.86
C MET A 232 7.12 -3.27 -6.20
N TYR A 233 8.07 -2.90 -7.05
CA TYR A 233 7.77 -2.52 -8.43
C TYR A 233 7.36 -3.75 -9.25
N LEU A 234 6.22 -3.65 -9.92
CA LEU A 234 5.65 -4.67 -10.80
C LEU A 234 5.66 -4.26 -12.27
N GLY A 235 5.71 -2.95 -12.55
CA GLY A 235 5.62 -2.40 -13.90
C GLY A 235 6.70 -2.85 -14.88
N GLN A 236 6.52 -2.55 -16.17
CA GLN A 236 7.40 -2.96 -17.25
C GLN A 236 8.42 -1.86 -17.62
N SER A 237 9.52 -2.23 -18.30
CA SER A 237 10.53 -1.25 -18.76
C SER A 237 10.38 -0.83 -20.22
N ASP A 238 9.65 -1.60 -21.03
CA ASP A 238 9.74 -1.52 -22.48
C ASP A 238 8.41 -1.05 -23.06
N GLY A 239 8.41 0.14 -23.68
CA GLY A 239 7.37 0.57 -24.63
C GLY A 239 6.02 1.02 -24.08
N GLY A 240 5.81 1.13 -22.76
CA GLY A 240 4.52 1.55 -22.19
C GLY A 240 4.62 2.31 -20.87
N SER A 241 3.49 2.90 -20.46
CA SER A 241 3.29 3.54 -19.14
C SER A 241 2.72 2.53 -18.15
N ASP A 242 3.42 1.43 -17.91
CA ASP A 242 3.07 0.53 -16.81
C ASP A 242 4.12 0.67 -15.70
N THR A 243 3.73 1.39 -14.66
CA THR A 243 4.53 1.58 -13.46
C THR A 243 3.88 0.95 -12.24
N ALA A 244 3.15 -0.16 -12.41
CA ALA A 244 2.48 -0.86 -11.33
C ALA A 244 3.44 -1.10 -10.14
N HIS A 245 2.90 -0.94 -8.94
CA HIS A 245 3.61 -1.09 -7.67
C HIS A 245 2.68 -1.75 -6.65
N LEU A 246 3.24 -2.56 -5.76
CA LEU A 246 2.49 -3.24 -4.71
C LEU A 246 3.08 -2.87 -3.35
N LEU A 247 2.31 -2.18 -2.53
CA LEU A 247 2.68 -1.83 -1.17
C LEU A 247 2.41 -3.01 -0.21
N PRO A 248 3.24 -3.20 0.83
CA PRO A 248 2.97 -4.18 1.86
C PRO A 248 1.72 -3.80 2.66
N ARG A 249 1.15 -4.79 3.35
CA ARG A 249 0.09 -4.58 4.34
C ARG A 249 0.62 -4.06 5.67
N GLY A 250 -0.27 -3.56 6.52
CA GLY A 250 0.03 -3.10 7.87
C GLY A 250 0.84 -1.80 7.89
N MET A 251 0.56 -0.88 6.97
CA MET A 251 1.17 0.44 6.95
C MET A 251 0.27 1.46 7.66
N SER A 252 0.87 2.39 8.40
CA SER A 252 0.14 3.45 9.12
C SER A 252 0.61 4.83 8.67
N PHE A 253 -0.33 5.78 8.59
CA PHE A 253 -0.08 7.10 8.04
C PHE A 253 -0.84 8.20 8.79
N THR A 254 -0.30 9.41 8.77
CA THR A 254 -1.09 10.62 8.98
C THR A 254 -1.55 11.18 7.63
N VAL A 255 -2.68 11.89 7.63
CA VAL A 255 -3.16 12.59 6.43
C VAL A 255 -2.58 13.99 6.44
N GLU A 256 -1.71 14.27 5.46
CA GLU A 256 -1.08 15.59 5.33
C GLU A 256 -2.09 16.61 4.77
N LYS A 257 -2.79 16.23 3.69
CA LYS A 257 -3.76 17.10 3.02
C LYS A 257 -4.65 16.35 2.03
N VAL A 258 -5.89 16.79 1.89
CA VAL A 258 -6.78 16.47 0.77
C VAL A 258 -6.84 17.67 -0.18
N TYR A 259 -6.50 17.46 -1.44
CA TYR A 259 -6.36 18.56 -2.42
C TYR A 259 -6.60 18.07 -3.86
N GLU A 260 -6.67 19.00 -4.81
CA GLU A 260 -6.71 18.65 -6.23
C GLU A 260 -5.31 18.77 -6.84
N ALA A 261 -4.82 17.68 -7.43
CA ALA A 261 -3.54 17.62 -8.10
C ALA A 261 -3.72 17.63 -9.62
N ARG A 262 -2.83 18.34 -10.32
CA ARG A 262 -2.73 18.31 -11.78
C ARG A 262 -1.72 17.26 -12.22
N TRP A 263 -1.98 16.61 -13.35
CA TRP A 263 -1.05 15.68 -13.97
C TRP A 263 -0.88 15.94 -15.46
N LYS A 264 0.25 15.48 -15.99
CA LYS A 264 0.56 15.43 -17.42
C LYS A 264 1.01 14.02 -17.80
N GLY A 265 0.42 13.44 -18.83
CA GLY A 265 0.77 12.16 -19.41
C GLY A 265 1.95 12.25 -20.38
N PRO A 266 2.50 11.12 -20.84
CA PRO A 266 3.62 11.08 -21.78
C PRO A 266 3.26 11.59 -23.18
N ASP A 267 2.00 11.48 -23.56
CA ASP A 267 1.40 12.02 -24.80
C ASP A 267 1.08 13.52 -24.72
N GLY A 268 1.28 14.13 -23.54
CA GLY A 268 0.99 15.53 -23.29
C GLY A 268 -0.43 15.81 -22.82
N HIS A 269 -1.32 14.80 -22.74
CA HIS A 269 -2.63 14.98 -22.15
C HIS A 269 -2.50 15.39 -20.68
N THR A 270 -3.40 16.26 -20.24
CA THR A 270 -3.42 16.76 -18.86
C THR A 270 -4.77 16.50 -18.22
N GLY A 271 -4.77 16.38 -16.90
CA GLY A 271 -6.00 16.26 -16.14
C GLY A 271 -5.80 16.61 -14.67
N THR A 272 -6.87 16.46 -13.91
CA THR A 272 -6.86 16.65 -12.46
C THR A 272 -7.35 15.40 -11.74
N ARG A 273 -6.91 15.23 -10.49
CA ARG A 273 -7.39 14.19 -9.57
C ARG A 273 -7.51 14.79 -8.19
N ARG A 274 -8.53 14.37 -7.44
CA ARG A 274 -8.57 14.62 -5.99
C ARG A 274 -7.65 13.63 -5.31
N VAL A 275 -6.76 14.14 -4.49
CA VAL A 275 -5.67 13.41 -3.86
C VAL A 275 -5.79 13.50 -2.35
N ILE A 276 -5.52 12.39 -1.67
CA ILE A 276 -5.30 12.30 -0.23
C ILE A 276 -3.80 12.03 -0.07
N ARG A 277 -3.03 13.04 0.36
CA ARG A 277 -1.61 12.86 0.61
C ARG A 277 -1.40 12.28 2.00
N LEU A 278 -0.65 11.19 2.06
CA LEU A 278 -0.32 10.48 3.28
C LEU A 278 1.16 10.63 3.63
N GLN A 279 1.44 10.80 4.91
CA GLN A 279 2.79 10.75 5.47
C GLN A 279 2.92 9.48 6.31
N GLU A 280 3.92 8.64 6.00
CA GLU A 280 4.13 7.37 6.70
C GLU A 280 4.51 7.60 8.17
N ILE A 281 3.83 6.89 9.07
CA ILE A 281 4.17 6.80 10.48
C ILE A 281 5.16 5.65 10.60
N HIS A 282 6.44 5.99 10.84
CA HIS A 282 7.45 4.99 11.12
C HIS A 282 7.29 4.51 12.56
N GLN A 283 6.96 3.23 12.75
CA GLN A 283 7.07 2.61 14.07
C GLN A 283 8.57 2.49 14.40
N GLU A 284 8.99 3.10 15.51
CA GLU A 284 10.31 2.82 16.08
C GLU A 284 10.38 1.33 16.42
N GLY A 285 11.35 0.64 15.82
CA GLY A 285 11.57 -0.80 16.02
C GLY A 285 12.41 -1.08 17.25
#